data_AF-A0A1I7UTL0-F1
#
_entry.id   AF-A0A1I7UTL0-F1
#
_cell.length_a   1.000
_cell.length_b   1.000
_cell.length_c   1.000
_cell.angle_alpha   90.00
_cell.angle_beta   90.00
_cell.angle_gamma   90.00
#
_symmetry.space_group_name_H-M   'P 1'
#
loop_
_entity.id
_entity.type
_entity.pdbx_description
1 polymer ?
#
loop_
_entity_poly.entity_id
_entity_poly.type
_entity_poly.pdbx_seq_one_letter_code
_entity_poly.pdbx_strand_id
1 'polypeptide(L)'
;MDLLRLPLLVLIDVFKNMSFREKFLISFLSKRARNTLKLTCRIPRILFNLSDDLEVHAATSISDISGRVKIEGISRIGGEEMRWRINSDGLFLLEGSIQKWLLMAGYLLDTFKKSTILLSFYDTPAASALDFIKMINQRQLCITLVEYHLFVTQSSEFFPRILDECTEVTDSIWINAIFPDEFEYTPSRPFKAKEFCVCHSNNWFDLEKFMSCHHIVLQLNENPTRTVETYTSFFTNWMDSEDAPLQKLTLYHVEDHEFQFIMDAVNNLFVSRFIFVIKYTFSEELSKN
;
A
#
# COMPACT_ATOMS: atom_id res chain seq x y z
N MET A 1 -16.25 19.85 30.24
CA MET A 1 -15.44 18.61 30.25
C MET A 1 -14.15 18.88 31.00
N ASP A 2 -13.97 18.33 32.20
CA ASP A 2 -12.78 18.58 33.04
C ASP A 2 -11.58 17.70 32.69
N LEU A 3 -11.71 16.81 31.70
CA LEU A 3 -10.66 15.87 31.31
C LEU A 3 -9.31 16.56 31.08
N LEU A 4 -9.27 17.67 30.34
CA LEU A 4 -8.03 18.38 30.02
C LEU A 4 -7.40 19.13 31.20
N ARG A 5 -8.07 19.19 32.37
CA ARG A 5 -7.53 19.75 33.60
C ARG A 5 -6.72 18.74 34.40
N LEU A 6 -6.79 17.45 34.04
CA LEU A 6 -6.00 16.41 34.68
C LEU A 6 -4.49 16.59 34.41
N PRO A 7 -3.62 16.10 35.31
CA PRO A 7 -2.18 16.06 35.07
C PRO A 7 -1.83 15.30 33.79
N LEU A 8 -0.74 15.71 33.11
CA LEU A 8 -0.34 15.14 31.83
C LEU A 8 -0.11 13.61 31.90
N LEU A 9 0.47 13.11 32.99
CA LEU A 9 0.69 11.67 33.20
C LEU A 9 -0.63 10.89 33.17
N VAL A 10 -1.67 11.41 33.83
CA VAL A 10 -3.01 10.79 33.81
C VAL A 10 -3.61 10.85 32.41
N LEU A 11 -3.43 11.97 31.70
CA LEU A 11 -3.90 12.11 30.31
C LEU A 11 -3.21 11.15 29.34
N ILE A 12 -1.94 10.79 29.59
CA ILE A 12 -1.23 9.77 28.80
C ILE A 12 -1.95 8.44 28.93
N ASP A 13 -2.22 7.99 30.16
CA ASP A 13 -2.89 6.72 30.39
C ASP A 13 -4.32 6.71 29.85
N VAL A 14 -5.05 7.81 30.01
CA VAL A 14 -6.40 7.94 29.46
C VAL A 14 -6.39 7.84 27.93
N PHE A 15 -5.56 8.64 27.25
CA PHE A 15 -5.50 8.62 25.78
C PHE A 15 -4.89 7.34 25.22
N LYS A 16 -4.00 6.68 25.95
CA LYS A 16 -3.49 5.35 25.57
C LYS A 16 -4.62 4.32 25.47
N ASN A 17 -5.58 4.35 26.41
CA ASN A 17 -6.67 3.38 26.51
C ASN A 17 -7.94 3.77 25.73
N MET A 18 -8.02 4.99 25.20
CA MET A 18 -9.14 5.39 24.34
C MET A 18 -9.13 4.67 22.99
N SER A 19 -10.32 4.38 22.48
CA SER A 19 -10.55 3.92 21.11
C SER A 19 -10.16 4.98 20.07
N PHE A 20 -9.97 4.56 18.81
CA PHE A 20 -9.76 5.49 17.69
C PHE A 20 -10.91 6.50 17.58
N ARG A 21 -12.15 6.01 17.71
CA ARG A 21 -13.36 6.84 17.74
C ARG A 21 -13.29 7.97 18.76
N GLU A 22 -12.99 7.64 20.02
CA GLU A 22 -12.93 8.63 21.10
C GLU A 22 -11.83 9.66 20.85
N LYS A 23 -10.66 9.21 20.37
CA LYS A 23 -9.55 10.10 20.00
C LYS A 23 -9.94 11.05 18.88
N PHE A 24 -10.59 10.55 17.84
CA PHE A 24 -11.08 11.36 16.73
C PHE A 24 -12.08 12.41 17.22
N LEU A 25 -13.10 12.03 17.98
CA LEU A 25 -14.11 12.96 18.50
C LEU A 25 -13.49 14.02 19.44
N ILE A 26 -12.59 13.60 20.34
CA ILE A 26 -11.88 14.51 21.24
C ILE A 26 -10.99 15.50 20.47
N SER A 27 -10.43 15.09 19.33
CA SER A 27 -9.58 15.97 18.52
C SER A 27 -10.33 17.19 17.96
N PHE A 28 -11.66 17.14 17.85
CA PHE A 28 -12.49 18.30 17.47
C PHE A 28 -12.87 19.22 18.63
N LEU A 29 -12.79 18.76 19.89
CA LEU A 29 -13.28 19.54 21.02
C LEU A 29 -12.46 20.82 21.26
N SER A 30 -11.15 20.77 21.06
CA SER A 30 -10.29 21.94 21.15
C SER A 30 -8.89 21.71 20.57
N LYS A 31 -8.18 22.80 20.25
CA LYS A 31 -6.75 22.77 19.90
C LYS A 31 -5.91 22.11 20.99
N ARG A 32 -6.23 22.34 22.27
CA ARG A 32 -5.53 21.73 23.42
C ARG A 32 -5.71 20.21 23.45
N ALA A 33 -6.93 19.72 23.24
CA ALA A 33 -7.23 18.28 23.16
C ALA A 33 -6.42 17.62 22.04
N ARG A 34 -6.48 18.20 20.83
CA ARG A 34 -5.73 17.72 19.66
C ARG A 34 -4.22 17.71 19.92
N ASN A 35 -3.66 18.77 20.48
CA ASN A 35 -2.23 18.83 20.79
C ASN A 35 -1.83 17.81 21.86
N THR A 36 -2.69 17.55 22.84
CA THR A 36 -2.43 16.53 23.87
C THR A 36 -2.44 15.14 23.22
N LEU A 37 -3.42 14.84 22.36
CA LEU A 37 -3.45 13.58 21.58
C LEU A 37 -2.18 13.37 20.76
N LYS A 38 -1.68 14.41 20.08
CA LYS A 38 -0.42 14.33 19.30
C LYS A 38 0.77 13.89 20.15
N LEU A 39 0.80 14.26 21.43
CA LEU A 39 1.91 13.97 22.33
C LEU A 39 1.78 12.61 23.01
N THR A 40 0.56 12.22 23.37
CA THR A 40 0.34 11.09 24.29
C THR A 40 -0.29 9.86 23.63
N CYS A 41 -0.83 9.99 22.42
CA CYS A 41 -1.42 8.86 21.73
C CYS A 41 -0.35 7.81 21.39
N ARG A 42 -0.65 6.53 21.70
CA ARG A 42 0.10 5.40 21.16
C ARG A 42 0.06 5.47 19.63
N ILE A 43 1.18 5.14 18.98
CA ILE A 43 1.32 5.03 17.53
C ILE A 43 0.16 4.20 16.97
N PRO A 44 -0.81 4.83 16.28
CA PRO A 44 -1.83 4.06 15.60
C PRO A 44 -1.27 3.58 14.26
N ARG A 45 -1.66 2.37 13.87
CA ARG A 45 -1.58 1.95 12.48
C ARG A 45 -2.85 2.44 11.81
N ILE A 46 -2.73 3.28 10.79
CA ILE A 46 -3.86 3.87 10.09
C ILE A 46 -3.88 3.33 8.66
N LEU A 47 -4.97 2.68 8.29
CA LEU A 47 -5.26 2.30 6.91
C LEU A 47 -6.16 3.37 6.31
N PHE A 48 -5.73 3.97 5.20
CA PHE A 48 -6.60 4.75 4.32
C PHE A 48 -6.99 3.87 3.15
N ASN A 49 -8.28 3.60 3.03
CA ASN A 49 -8.88 2.92 1.89
C ASN A 49 -9.61 3.98 1.05
N LEU A 50 -9.14 4.19 -0.17
CA LEU A 50 -9.71 5.13 -1.11
C LEU A 50 -10.38 4.33 -2.22
N SER A 51 -11.70 4.37 -2.26
CA SER A 51 -12.51 3.72 -3.29
C SER A 51 -13.51 4.73 -3.84
N ASP A 52 -14.81 4.43 -3.82
CA ASP A 52 -15.87 5.41 -4.06
C ASP A 52 -16.00 6.43 -2.92
N ASP A 53 -15.56 6.05 -1.72
CA ASP A 53 -15.52 6.88 -0.51
C ASP A 53 -14.12 6.80 0.14
N LEU A 54 -13.85 7.72 1.07
CA LEU A 54 -12.69 7.62 1.96
C LEU A 54 -13.07 6.87 3.24
N GLU A 55 -12.48 5.68 3.42
CA GLU A 55 -12.55 4.92 4.66
C GLU A 55 -11.21 4.94 5.38
N VAL A 56 -11.23 5.17 6.69
CA VAL A 56 -10.03 5.22 7.51
C VAL A 56 -10.18 4.29 8.69
N HIS A 57 -9.30 3.32 8.81
CA HIS A 57 -9.33 2.32 9.88
C HIS A 57 -8.12 2.42 10.80
N ALA A 58 -8.33 2.28 12.10
CA ALA A 58 -7.25 2.00 13.03
C ALA A 58 -7.01 0.48 13.04
N ALA A 59 -5.88 0.03 12.48
CA ALA A 59 -5.57 -1.39 12.28
C ALA A 59 -5.14 -2.10 13.59
N THR A 60 -5.97 -2.02 14.63
CA THR A 60 -5.81 -2.79 15.88
C THR A 60 -6.47 -4.16 15.83
N SER A 61 -7.45 -4.39 14.94
CA SER A 61 -8.01 -5.71 14.63
C SER A 61 -8.93 -5.61 13.41
N ILE A 62 -8.59 -6.26 12.30
CA ILE A 62 -9.43 -6.32 11.07
C ILE A 62 -10.62 -7.28 11.29
N SER A 63 -10.58 -8.14 12.30
CA SER A 63 -11.54 -9.25 12.44
C SER A 63 -12.87 -8.90 13.14
N ASP A 64 -13.07 -7.65 13.59
CA ASP A 64 -14.23 -7.27 14.44
C ASP A 64 -15.15 -6.21 13.80
N ILE A 65 -15.25 -6.21 12.47
CA ILE A 65 -15.98 -5.17 11.69
C ILE A 65 -17.53 -5.30 11.83
N SER A 66 -18.07 -6.41 12.34
CA SER A 66 -19.52 -6.64 12.35
C SER A 66 -20.21 -6.10 13.63
N GLY A 67 -21.11 -5.14 13.44
CA GLY A 67 -22.28 -4.96 14.33
C GLY A 67 -22.32 -3.76 15.28
N ARG A 68 -21.42 -2.78 15.22
CA ARG A 68 -21.38 -1.68 16.22
C ARG A 68 -22.13 -0.41 15.81
N VAL A 69 -22.64 0.30 16.82
CA VAL A 69 -23.38 1.58 16.72
C VAL A 69 -22.58 2.58 15.90
N LYS A 70 -23.17 3.03 14.79
CA LYS A 70 -22.64 4.07 13.91
C LYS A 70 -23.06 5.43 14.46
N ILE A 71 -22.10 6.30 14.74
CA ILE A 71 -22.36 7.71 15.07
C ILE A 71 -22.10 8.50 13.80
N GLU A 72 -23.05 9.35 13.44
CA GLU A 72 -22.88 10.31 12.36
C GLU A 72 -22.61 11.69 12.93
N GLY A 73 -21.82 12.46 12.22
CA GLY A 73 -21.45 13.79 12.63
C GLY A 73 -21.09 14.68 11.45
N ILE A 74 -21.09 15.97 11.74
CA ILE A 74 -20.65 17.00 10.81
C ILE A 74 -19.52 17.76 11.49
N SER A 75 -18.43 17.99 10.75
CA SER A 75 -17.30 18.77 11.22
C SER A 75 -16.85 19.75 10.14
N ARG A 76 -16.18 20.84 10.55
CA ARG A 76 -15.51 21.75 9.61
C ARG A 76 -14.01 21.56 9.66
N ILE A 77 -13.41 21.14 8.55
CA ILE A 77 -11.96 20.93 8.41
C ILE A 77 -11.48 21.78 7.24
N GLY A 78 -10.51 22.66 7.49
CA GLY A 78 -10.02 23.57 6.45
C GLY A 78 -11.08 24.57 5.95
N GLY A 79 -12.14 24.82 6.71
CA GLY A 79 -13.30 25.63 6.29
C GLY A 79 -14.39 24.84 5.57
N GLU A 80 -14.09 23.62 5.13
CA GLU A 80 -15.04 22.73 4.45
C GLU A 80 -15.88 21.95 5.45
N GLU A 81 -17.19 21.92 5.23
CA GLU A 81 -18.10 21.05 5.96
C GLU A 81 -17.96 19.62 5.44
N MET A 82 -17.87 18.67 6.36
CA MET A 82 -17.67 17.25 6.09
C MET A 82 -18.62 16.44 6.94
N ARG A 83 -19.48 15.66 6.27
CA ARG A 83 -20.29 14.62 6.89
C ARG A 83 -19.52 13.31 6.96
N TRP A 84 -19.46 12.76 8.16
CA TRP A 84 -18.79 11.49 8.38
C TRP A 84 -19.65 10.56 9.24
N ARG A 85 -19.31 9.29 9.15
CA ARG A 85 -19.84 8.23 9.99
C ARG A 85 -18.66 7.53 10.65
N ILE A 86 -18.74 7.28 11.94
CA ILE A 86 -17.68 6.62 12.70
C ILE A 86 -18.25 5.44 13.48
N ASN A 87 -17.52 4.33 13.48
CA ASN A 87 -17.75 3.20 14.38
C ASN A 87 -16.55 3.07 15.34
N SER A 88 -16.36 1.96 16.04
CA SER A 88 -15.22 1.80 16.97
C SER A 88 -13.87 1.84 16.26
N ASP A 89 -13.80 1.33 15.03
CA ASP A 89 -12.56 0.92 14.38
C ASP A 89 -12.28 1.68 13.09
N GLY A 90 -13.26 2.43 12.57
CA GLY A 90 -13.12 3.19 11.35
C GLY A 90 -14.03 4.41 11.23
N LEU A 91 -13.58 5.31 10.38
CA LEU A 91 -14.19 6.57 9.97
C LEU A 91 -14.48 6.50 8.48
N PHE A 92 -15.70 6.83 8.09
CA PHE A 92 -16.17 6.88 6.72
C PHE A 92 -16.56 8.31 6.42
N LEU A 93 -15.96 8.89 5.38
CA LEU A 93 -16.37 10.19 4.88
C LEU A 93 -17.47 9.97 3.84
N LEU A 94 -18.67 10.49 4.08
CA LEU A 94 -19.86 10.23 3.25
C LEU A 94 -19.93 11.17 2.03
N GLU A 95 -18.83 11.81 1.68
CA GLU A 95 -18.76 12.86 0.67
C GLU A 95 -17.58 12.59 -0.26
N GLY A 96 -17.88 12.44 -1.56
CA GLY A 96 -16.96 11.86 -2.54
C GLY A 96 -16.02 12.83 -3.28
N SER A 97 -15.75 14.04 -2.77
CA SER A 97 -14.76 14.90 -3.45
C SER A 97 -13.34 14.61 -2.95
N ILE A 98 -12.43 14.39 -3.90
CA ILE A 98 -10.99 14.15 -3.63
C ILE A 98 -10.39 15.24 -2.72
N GLN A 99 -10.79 16.50 -2.91
CA GLN A 99 -10.34 17.61 -2.07
C GLN A 99 -10.73 17.40 -0.60
N LYS A 100 -11.96 16.96 -0.32
CA LYS A 100 -12.41 16.68 1.05
C LYS A 100 -11.69 15.46 1.63
N TRP A 101 -11.38 14.46 0.81
CA TRP A 101 -10.59 13.31 1.23
C TRP A 101 -9.19 13.73 1.66
N LEU A 102 -8.49 14.53 0.84
CA LEU A 102 -7.17 15.07 1.15
C LEU A 102 -7.19 15.92 2.43
N LEU A 103 -8.21 16.76 2.62
CA LEU A 103 -8.35 17.57 3.83
C LEU A 103 -8.59 16.71 5.08
N MET A 104 -9.44 15.69 5.00
CA MET A 104 -9.69 14.77 6.11
C MET A 104 -8.43 13.95 6.45
N ALA A 105 -7.78 13.38 5.44
CA ALA A 105 -6.55 12.64 5.62
C ALA A 105 -5.44 13.52 6.21
N GLY A 106 -5.24 14.72 5.66
CA GLY A 106 -4.31 15.71 6.21
C GLY A 106 -4.60 16.05 7.67
N TYR A 107 -5.87 16.23 8.04
CA TYR A 107 -6.27 16.45 9.43
C TYR A 107 -5.87 15.29 10.35
N LEU A 108 -6.11 14.05 9.92
CA LEU A 108 -5.78 12.84 10.66
C LEU A 108 -4.27 12.66 10.80
N LEU A 109 -3.51 12.79 9.72
CA LEU A 109 -2.04 12.70 9.72
C LEU A 109 -1.41 13.74 10.65
N ASP A 110 -1.95 14.97 10.65
CA ASP A 110 -1.50 16.04 11.54
C ASP A 110 -1.87 15.77 13.01
N THR A 111 -2.93 15.01 13.26
CA THR A 111 -3.41 14.64 14.60
C THR A 111 -2.65 13.44 15.16
N PHE A 112 -2.32 12.48 14.31
CA PHE A 112 -1.64 11.24 14.65
C PHE A 112 -0.24 11.18 14.01
N LYS A 113 0.64 12.11 14.43
CA LYS A 113 1.95 12.33 13.78
C LYS A 113 2.95 11.17 13.82
N LYS A 114 2.76 10.18 14.69
CA LYS A 114 3.68 9.03 14.81
C LYS A 114 3.08 7.76 14.22
N SER A 115 2.12 7.87 13.32
CA SER A 115 1.39 6.73 12.78
C SER A 115 2.20 5.94 11.77
N THR A 116 1.93 4.65 11.72
CA THR A 116 2.29 3.79 10.59
C THR A 116 1.14 3.81 9.61
N ILE A 117 1.42 4.08 8.34
CA ILE A 117 0.40 4.29 7.32
C ILE A 117 0.33 3.09 6.38
N LEU A 118 -0.89 2.64 6.11
CA LEU A 118 -1.24 1.68 5.08
C LEU A 118 -2.17 2.40 4.11
N LEU A 119 -1.96 2.21 2.81
CA LEU A 119 -2.75 2.81 1.75
C LEU A 119 -3.32 1.71 0.87
N SER A 120 -4.61 1.77 0.59
CA SER A 120 -5.25 0.96 -0.42
C SER A 120 -6.05 1.88 -1.34
N PHE A 121 -5.78 1.79 -2.65
CA PHE A 121 -6.44 2.56 -3.69
C PHE A 121 -7.23 1.60 -4.58
N TYR A 122 -8.53 1.78 -4.70
CA TYR A 122 -9.41 1.01 -5.58
C TYR A 122 -10.04 1.94 -6.60
N ASP A 123 -9.65 1.79 -7.87
CA ASP A 123 -10.07 2.64 -8.98
C ASP A 123 -9.90 4.15 -8.73
N THR A 124 -9.03 4.52 -7.78
CA THR A 124 -8.72 5.91 -7.47
C THR A 124 -7.95 6.52 -8.64
N PRO A 125 -8.32 7.74 -9.11
CA PRO A 125 -7.57 8.42 -10.15
C PRO A 125 -6.09 8.57 -9.78
N ALA A 126 -5.19 8.22 -10.70
CA ALA A 126 -3.74 8.20 -10.46
C ALA A 126 -3.17 9.51 -9.89
N ALA A 127 -3.63 10.65 -10.39
CA ALA A 127 -3.24 11.96 -9.86
C ALA A 127 -3.61 12.14 -8.38
N SER A 128 -4.78 11.63 -7.96
CA SER A 128 -5.24 11.72 -6.57
C SER A 128 -4.41 10.81 -5.66
N ALA A 129 -4.16 9.57 -6.07
CA ALA A 129 -3.32 8.66 -5.32
C ALA A 129 -1.88 9.22 -5.16
N LEU A 130 -1.33 9.82 -6.21
CA LEU A 130 -0.04 10.52 -6.16
C LEU A 130 -0.04 11.65 -5.13
N ASP A 131 -1.08 12.49 -5.11
CA ASP A 131 -1.20 13.58 -4.14
C ASP A 131 -1.29 13.06 -2.70
N PHE A 132 -2.00 11.95 -2.48
CA PHE A 132 -2.09 11.28 -1.18
C PHE A 132 -0.73 10.79 -0.68
N ILE A 133 0.01 10.06 -1.52
CA ILE A 133 1.33 9.53 -1.14
C ILE A 133 2.30 10.68 -0.88
N LYS A 134 2.34 11.69 -1.75
CA LYS A 134 3.15 12.90 -1.56
C LYS A 134 2.84 13.61 -0.25
N MET A 135 1.55 13.76 0.07
CA MET A 135 1.11 14.41 1.30
C MET A 135 1.67 13.70 2.54
N ILE A 136 1.79 12.37 2.51
CA ILE A 136 2.32 11.54 3.60
C ILE A 136 3.85 11.63 3.64
N ASN A 137 4.51 11.48 2.49
CA ASN A 137 5.97 11.56 2.34
C ASN A 137 6.51 12.94 2.78
N GLN A 138 5.85 14.04 2.40
CA GLN A 138 6.20 15.41 2.82
C GLN A 138 6.15 15.59 4.34
N ARG A 139 5.32 14.81 5.03
CA ARG A 139 5.22 14.79 6.50
C ARG A 139 6.22 13.84 7.16
N GLN A 140 7.04 13.15 6.37
CA GLN A 140 8.02 12.16 6.82
C GLN A 140 7.38 11.05 7.67
N LEU A 141 6.17 10.65 7.29
CA LEU A 141 5.46 9.56 7.96
C LEU A 141 5.84 8.23 7.31
N CYS A 142 5.86 7.16 8.11
CA CYS A 142 6.24 5.84 7.64
C CYS A 142 5.06 5.17 6.93
N ILE A 143 5.22 4.91 5.63
CA ILE A 143 4.31 4.06 4.86
C ILE A 143 4.87 2.63 4.87
N THR A 144 4.08 1.69 5.37
CA THR A 144 4.46 0.27 5.38
C THR A 144 3.86 -0.48 4.20
N LEU A 145 2.64 -0.14 3.81
CA LEU A 145 1.90 -0.85 2.76
C LEU A 145 1.30 0.14 1.78
N VAL A 146 1.45 -0.13 0.49
CA VAL A 146 0.67 0.50 -0.58
C VAL A 146 0.08 -0.58 -1.44
N GLU A 147 -1.25 -0.62 -1.54
CA GLU A 147 -2.02 -1.44 -2.45
C GLU A 147 -2.67 -0.53 -3.49
N TYR A 148 -2.47 -0.83 -4.76
CA TYR A 148 -3.04 -0.07 -5.86
C TYR A 148 -3.79 -1.03 -6.80
N HIS A 149 -5.11 -0.92 -6.80
CA HIS A 149 -6.02 -1.70 -7.62
C HIS A 149 -6.63 -0.82 -8.72
N LEU A 150 -6.33 -1.13 -9.98
CA LEU A 150 -6.91 -0.49 -11.16
C LEU A 150 -7.53 -1.55 -12.06
N PHE A 151 -8.85 -1.58 -12.13
CA PHE A 151 -9.58 -2.50 -13.01
C PHE A 151 -9.84 -1.90 -14.40
N VAL A 152 -9.66 -0.58 -14.54
CA VAL A 152 -9.83 0.13 -15.81
C VAL A 152 -8.49 0.69 -16.27
N THR A 153 -8.16 0.50 -17.55
CA THR A 153 -6.96 1.06 -18.17
C THR A 153 -6.96 2.58 -18.03
N GLN A 154 -6.01 3.12 -17.27
CA GLN A 154 -5.79 4.57 -17.13
C GLN A 154 -4.57 5.01 -17.93
N SER A 155 -4.43 6.32 -18.12
CA SER A 155 -3.18 6.91 -18.62
C SER A 155 -2.02 6.50 -17.72
N SER A 156 -0.95 5.96 -18.31
CA SER A 156 0.26 5.55 -17.61
C SER A 156 1.13 6.73 -17.13
N GLU A 157 0.80 7.98 -17.53
CA GLU A 157 1.62 9.17 -17.25
C GLU A 157 1.96 9.37 -15.77
N PHE A 158 1.00 9.10 -14.88
CA PHE A 158 1.17 9.32 -13.44
C PHE A 158 1.83 8.15 -12.73
N PHE A 159 1.81 6.96 -13.34
CA PHE A 159 2.20 5.74 -12.64
C PHE A 159 3.69 5.68 -12.29
N PRO A 160 4.64 6.07 -13.17
CA PRO A 160 6.05 6.20 -12.80
C PRO A 160 6.25 7.10 -11.58
N ARG A 161 5.50 8.22 -11.50
CA ARG A 161 5.60 9.16 -10.38
C ARG A 161 5.06 8.57 -9.08
N ILE A 162 3.99 7.76 -9.16
CA ILE A 162 3.46 7.03 -7.99
C ILE A 162 4.51 6.04 -7.50
N LEU A 163 5.10 5.24 -8.38
CA LEU A 163 6.14 4.29 -8.04
C LEU A 163 7.37 4.95 -7.43
N ASP A 164 7.82 6.08 -7.97
CA ASP A 164 8.93 6.86 -7.43
C ASP A 164 8.67 7.34 -6.00
N GLU A 165 7.43 7.72 -5.68
CA GLU A 165 7.01 8.09 -4.32
C GLU A 165 6.89 6.86 -3.41
N CYS A 166 6.64 5.67 -3.96
CA CYS A 166 6.57 4.40 -3.22
C CYS A 166 7.93 3.78 -2.89
N THR A 167 9.03 4.30 -3.42
CA THR A 167 10.40 3.79 -3.11
C THR A 167 10.75 3.82 -1.62
N GLU A 168 10.10 4.69 -0.83
CA GLU A 168 10.28 4.81 0.62
C GLU A 168 9.35 3.88 1.43
N VAL A 169 8.46 3.13 0.78
CA VAL A 169 7.59 2.15 1.44
C VAL A 169 8.45 1.01 2.01
N THR A 170 8.16 0.59 3.23
CA THR A 170 9.08 -0.25 4.02
C THR A 170 8.72 -1.73 4.09
N ASP A 171 7.45 -2.10 3.99
CA ASP A 171 7.04 -3.52 4.05
C ASP A 171 6.63 -4.03 2.67
N SER A 172 5.51 -3.58 2.12
CA SER A 172 4.94 -4.17 0.89
C SER A 172 4.38 -3.13 -0.08
N ILE A 173 4.59 -3.36 -1.37
CA ILE A 173 3.95 -2.63 -2.47
C ILE A 173 3.21 -3.66 -3.31
N TRP A 174 1.91 -3.47 -3.50
CA TRP A 174 1.04 -4.35 -4.28
C TRP A 174 0.40 -3.55 -5.40
N ILE A 175 0.75 -3.86 -6.64
CA ILE A 175 0.21 -3.24 -7.84
C ILE A 175 -0.64 -4.27 -8.56
N ASN A 176 -1.92 -4.00 -8.64
CA ASN A 176 -2.91 -4.84 -9.28
C ASN A 176 -3.61 -4.01 -10.38
N ALA A 177 -2.95 -3.88 -11.52
CA ALA A 177 -3.33 -2.90 -12.54
C ALA A 177 -3.08 -3.42 -13.97
N ILE A 178 -3.85 -2.89 -14.92
CA ILE A 178 -3.68 -3.18 -16.35
C ILE A 178 -3.12 -1.94 -17.03
N PHE A 179 -1.89 -2.06 -17.55
CA PHE A 179 -1.23 -1.01 -18.34
C PHE A 179 -1.16 -1.39 -19.82
N PRO A 180 -1.09 -0.40 -20.73
CA PRO A 180 -0.76 -0.64 -22.13
C PRO A 180 0.60 -1.33 -22.29
N ASP A 181 0.77 -2.15 -23.33
CA ASP A 181 1.99 -2.92 -23.56
C ASP A 181 3.25 -2.06 -23.75
N GLU A 182 3.08 -0.83 -24.21
CA GLU A 182 4.18 0.14 -24.40
C GLU A 182 4.66 0.78 -23.10
N PHE A 183 3.98 0.52 -21.97
CA PHE A 183 4.39 1.07 -20.70
C PHE A 183 5.63 0.33 -20.18
N GLU A 184 6.70 1.09 -19.94
CA GLU A 184 7.91 0.60 -19.27
C GLU A 184 8.23 1.51 -18.09
N TYR A 185 8.62 0.93 -16.96
CA TYR A 185 9.10 1.68 -15.81
C TYR A 185 10.50 1.25 -15.42
N THR A 186 11.37 2.25 -15.25
CA THR A 186 12.70 2.08 -14.68
C THR A 186 12.74 2.82 -13.35
N PRO A 187 12.97 2.13 -12.23
CA PRO A 187 13.06 2.77 -10.92
C PRO A 187 14.14 3.85 -10.89
N SER A 188 13.77 5.05 -10.45
CA SER A 188 14.73 6.16 -10.29
C SER A 188 15.72 5.93 -9.14
N ARG A 189 15.34 5.07 -8.18
CA ARG A 189 16.15 4.62 -7.04
C ARG A 189 15.65 3.25 -6.55
N PRO A 190 16.49 2.49 -5.82
CA PRO A 190 16.09 1.21 -5.24
C PRO A 190 14.87 1.34 -4.32
N PHE A 191 14.01 0.32 -4.31
CA PHE A 191 12.88 0.24 -3.38
C PHE A 191 13.35 -0.24 -2.01
N LYS A 192 12.77 0.34 -0.94
CA LYS A 192 12.99 -0.12 0.45
C LYS A 192 12.03 -1.23 0.87
N ALA A 193 11.03 -1.53 0.05
CA ALA A 193 10.00 -2.51 0.35
C ALA A 193 10.62 -3.91 0.47
N LYS A 194 10.14 -4.68 1.44
CA LYS A 194 10.50 -6.10 1.57
C LYS A 194 9.82 -6.92 0.50
N GLU A 195 8.60 -6.57 0.13
CA GLU A 195 7.83 -7.29 -0.88
C GLU A 195 7.31 -6.35 -1.96
N PHE A 196 7.47 -6.74 -3.22
CA PHE A 196 6.85 -6.09 -4.36
C PHE A 196 5.99 -7.11 -5.10
N CYS A 197 4.69 -6.89 -5.14
CA CYS A 197 3.72 -7.73 -5.83
C CYS A 197 3.18 -7.00 -7.07
N VAL A 198 3.19 -7.67 -8.22
CA VAL A 198 2.56 -7.20 -9.45
C VAL A 198 1.60 -8.25 -9.96
N CYS A 199 0.32 -7.85 -10.09
CA CYS A 199 -0.76 -8.66 -10.61
C CYS A 199 -1.30 -8.09 -11.93
N HIS A 200 -1.93 -8.95 -12.73
CA HIS A 200 -2.44 -8.67 -14.09
C HIS A 200 -1.36 -8.32 -15.11
N SER A 201 -1.28 -7.06 -15.57
CA SER A 201 -0.33 -6.65 -16.60
C SER A 201 1.04 -6.40 -15.97
N ASN A 202 2.03 -7.13 -16.44
CA ASN A 202 3.39 -7.08 -15.90
C ASN A 202 4.47 -6.80 -16.96
N ASN A 203 4.07 -6.43 -18.18
CA ASN A 203 4.99 -6.15 -19.30
C ASN A 203 5.95 -5.00 -18.97
N TRP A 204 5.48 -4.07 -18.13
CA TRP A 204 6.25 -2.93 -17.62
C TRP A 204 7.26 -3.28 -16.52
N PHE A 205 7.16 -4.49 -15.94
CA PHE A 205 7.94 -4.91 -14.77
C PHE A 205 9.13 -5.78 -15.19
N ASP A 206 10.29 -5.14 -15.25
CA ASP A 206 11.59 -5.76 -15.52
C ASP A 206 12.18 -6.33 -14.23
N LEU A 207 12.28 -7.66 -14.13
CA LEU A 207 12.77 -8.34 -12.93
C LEU A 207 14.17 -7.87 -12.49
N GLU A 208 15.07 -7.56 -13.42
CA GLU A 208 16.45 -7.17 -13.11
C GLU A 208 16.50 -5.80 -12.43
N LYS A 209 15.67 -4.86 -12.89
CA LYS A 209 15.59 -3.50 -12.34
C LYS A 209 15.01 -3.48 -10.92
N PHE A 210 14.31 -4.54 -10.50
CA PHE A 210 13.63 -4.64 -9.21
C PHE A 210 14.31 -5.59 -8.21
N MET A 211 15.51 -6.09 -8.50
CA MET A 211 16.30 -6.95 -7.57
C MET A 211 16.63 -6.31 -6.22
N SER A 212 16.37 -5.01 -6.04
CA SER A 212 16.46 -4.31 -4.74
C SER A 212 15.38 -4.70 -3.74
N CYS A 213 14.29 -5.34 -4.17
CA CYS A 213 13.26 -5.86 -3.27
C CYS A 213 13.67 -7.23 -2.73
N HIS A 214 13.35 -7.52 -1.46
CA HIS A 214 13.71 -8.83 -0.88
C HIS A 214 12.86 -9.96 -1.44
N HIS A 215 11.57 -9.70 -1.67
CA HIS A 215 10.63 -10.64 -2.24
C HIS A 215 9.92 -10.00 -3.42
N ILE A 216 9.89 -10.71 -4.54
CA ILE A 216 9.08 -10.35 -5.70
C ILE A 216 7.98 -11.40 -5.85
N VAL A 217 6.75 -10.92 -6.00
CA VAL A 217 5.58 -11.72 -6.32
C VAL A 217 5.06 -11.24 -7.66
N LEU A 218 4.99 -12.13 -8.64
CA LEU A 218 4.58 -11.79 -9.99
C LEU A 218 3.50 -12.75 -10.45
N GLN A 219 2.34 -12.23 -10.81
CA GLN A 219 1.38 -12.99 -11.60
C GLN A 219 1.80 -12.91 -13.06
N LEU A 220 2.25 -14.03 -13.62
CA LEU A 220 2.51 -14.16 -15.04
C LEU A 220 1.17 -14.34 -15.76
N ASN A 221 0.85 -13.40 -16.63
CA ASN A 221 -0.17 -13.56 -17.67
C ASN A 221 0.57 -13.69 -19.01
N GLU A 222 -0.15 -13.78 -20.14
CA GLU A 222 0.42 -13.69 -21.49
C GLU A 222 1.31 -12.45 -21.62
N ASN A 223 2.61 -12.63 -21.43
CA ASN A 223 3.63 -11.60 -21.63
C ASN A 223 4.47 -12.03 -22.83
N PRO A 224 4.22 -11.49 -24.03
CA PRO A 224 4.89 -11.92 -25.24
C PRO A 224 6.39 -11.55 -25.29
N THR A 225 6.88 -10.78 -24.31
CA THR A 225 8.24 -10.21 -24.33
C THR A 225 9.27 -11.04 -23.57
N ARG A 226 8.86 -11.92 -22.65
CA ARG A 226 9.80 -12.75 -21.89
C ARG A 226 10.23 -13.97 -22.69
N THR A 227 11.53 -14.21 -22.71
CA THR A 227 12.14 -15.36 -23.39
C THR A 227 13.04 -16.12 -22.42
N VAL A 228 13.58 -17.26 -22.87
CA VAL A 228 14.62 -18.00 -22.16
C VAL A 228 15.80 -17.09 -21.82
N GLU A 229 16.20 -16.20 -22.74
CA GLU A 229 17.28 -15.25 -22.53
C GLU A 229 16.95 -14.24 -21.43
N THR A 230 15.71 -13.74 -21.37
CA THR A 230 15.26 -12.84 -20.29
C THR A 230 15.45 -13.49 -18.92
N TYR A 231 14.98 -14.73 -18.76
CA TYR A 231 15.11 -15.46 -17.50
C TYR A 231 16.57 -15.84 -17.20
N THR A 232 17.33 -16.24 -18.22
CA THR A 232 18.74 -16.60 -18.06
C THR A 232 19.54 -15.40 -17.58
N SER A 233 19.34 -14.23 -18.20
CA SER A 233 19.97 -12.97 -17.78
C SER A 233 19.60 -12.63 -16.34
N PHE A 234 18.30 -12.65 -16.01
CA PHE A 234 17.83 -12.34 -14.66
C PHE A 234 18.43 -13.26 -13.60
N PHE A 235 18.36 -14.58 -13.79
CA PHE A 235 18.89 -15.53 -12.81
C PHE A 235 20.41 -15.43 -12.68
N THR A 236 21.13 -15.21 -13.79
CA THR A 236 22.59 -14.98 -13.75
C THR A 236 22.91 -13.73 -12.94
N ASN A 237 22.26 -12.61 -13.25
CA ASN A 237 22.43 -11.36 -12.54
C ASN A 237 22.06 -11.46 -11.05
N TRP A 238 21.01 -12.21 -10.72
CA TRP A 238 20.61 -12.43 -9.33
C TRP A 238 21.65 -13.28 -8.58
N MET A 239 22.20 -14.32 -9.20
CA MET A 239 23.21 -15.19 -8.56
C MET A 239 24.60 -14.54 -8.45
N ASP A 240 25.00 -13.76 -9.46
CA ASP A 240 26.33 -13.14 -9.52
C ASP A 240 26.40 -11.82 -8.74
N SER A 241 25.25 -11.22 -8.42
CA SER A 241 25.21 -9.98 -7.64
C SER A 241 25.47 -10.25 -6.16
N GLU A 242 26.67 -9.90 -5.68
CA GLU A 242 27.03 -9.97 -4.26
C GLU A 242 26.15 -9.05 -3.38
N ASP A 243 25.60 -7.98 -3.97
CA ASP A 243 24.86 -6.92 -3.29
C ASP A 243 23.33 -6.99 -3.49
N ALA A 244 22.80 -7.93 -4.27
CA ALA A 244 21.36 -8.03 -4.51
C ALA A 244 20.61 -8.52 -3.25
N PRO A 245 19.68 -7.74 -2.68
CA PRO A 245 18.92 -8.16 -1.50
C PRO A 245 17.79 -9.15 -1.80
N LEU A 246 17.52 -9.47 -3.08
CA LEU A 246 16.47 -10.40 -3.47
C LEU A 246 16.72 -11.80 -2.90
N GLN A 247 15.74 -12.30 -2.15
CA GLN A 247 15.74 -13.58 -1.45
C GLN A 247 14.70 -14.55 -1.99
N LYS A 248 13.62 -14.05 -2.58
CA LYS A 248 12.49 -14.88 -3.01
C LYS A 248 11.80 -14.30 -4.25
N LEU A 249 11.61 -15.16 -5.24
CA LEU A 249 10.72 -14.91 -6.38
C LEU A 249 9.54 -15.89 -6.30
N THR A 250 8.32 -15.38 -6.33
CA THR A 250 7.08 -16.18 -6.39
C THR A 250 6.36 -15.85 -7.70
N LEU A 251 6.06 -16.89 -8.49
CA LEU A 251 5.40 -16.74 -9.79
C LEU A 251 4.03 -17.42 -9.72
N TYR A 252 2.97 -16.67 -10.00
CA TYR A 252 1.59 -17.16 -10.07
C TYR A 252 1.11 -17.22 -11.52
N HIS A 253 0.13 -18.10 -11.80
CA HIS A 253 -0.51 -18.21 -13.11
C HIS A 253 0.46 -18.50 -14.27
N VAL A 254 1.56 -19.21 -14.01
CA VAL A 254 2.56 -19.56 -15.02
C VAL A 254 1.95 -20.51 -16.06
N GLU A 255 1.92 -20.08 -17.33
CA GLU A 255 1.52 -20.92 -18.45
C GLU A 255 2.61 -21.93 -18.84
N ASP A 256 2.23 -23.02 -19.49
CA ASP A 256 3.15 -24.13 -19.81
C ASP A 256 4.37 -23.68 -20.63
N HIS A 257 4.19 -22.78 -21.58
CA HIS A 257 5.30 -22.29 -22.42
C HIS A 257 6.27 -21.40 -21.63
N GLU A 258 5.75 -20.52 -20.78
CA GLU A 258 6.54 -19.64 -19.90
C GLU A 258 7.26 -20.46 -18.83
N PHE A 259 6.59 -21.49 -18.29
CA PHE A 259 7.20 -22.47 -17.41
C PHE A 259 8.38 -23.17 -18.09
N GLN A 260 8.23 -23.56 -19.36
CA GLN A 260 9.33 -24.15 -20.13
C GLN A 260 10.50 -23.17 -20.26
N PHE A 261 10.25 -21.88 -20.53
CA PHE A 261 11.32 -20.88 -20.60
C PHE A 261 12.07 -20.72 -19.28
N ILE A 262 11.34 -20.67 -18.16
CA ILE A 262 11.92 -20.62 -16.82
C ILE A 262 12.76 -21.85 -16.56
N MET A 263 12.23 -23.05 -16.85
CA MET A 263 12.93 -24.31 -16.61
C MET A 263 14.17 -24.45 -17.49
N ASP A 264 14.14 -24.01 -18.75
CA ASP A 264 15.30 -24.03 -19.64
C ASP A 264 16.40 -23.08 -19.13
N ALA A 265 16.02 -21.86 -18.73
CA ALA A 265 16.95 -20.90 -18.11
C ALA A 265 17.58 -21.46 -16.82
N VAL A 266 16.76 -22.06 -15.96
CA VAL A 266 17.20 -22.71 -14.72
C VAL A 266 18.14 -23.89 -15.03
N ASN A 267 17.79 -24.78 -15.95
CA ASN A 267 18.60 -25.94 -16.31
C ASN A 267 19.98 -25.55 -16.87
N ASN A 268 20.04 -24.45 -17.63
CA ASN A 268 21.31 -23.91 -18.12
C ASN A 268 22.24 -23.44 -16.98
N LEU A 269 21.66 -23.01 -15.86
CA LEU A 269 22.39 -22.50 -14.69
C LEU A 269 22.70 -23.59 -13.66
N PHE A 270 21.89 -24.65 -13.60
CA PHE A 270 22.04 -25.75 -12.64
C PHE A 270 23.18 -26.73 -12.94
N VAL A 271 23.92 -26.52 -14.03
CA VAL A 271 25.28 -27.05 -14.16
C VAL A 271 26.21 -26.46 -13.06
N SER A 272 25.77 -25.40 -12.36
CA SER A 272 26.45 -24.77 -11.21
C SER A 272 25.54 -24.52 -9.99
N ARG A 273 25.51 -25.50 -9.07
CA ARG A 273 25.51 -25.36 -7.58
C ARG A 273 24.49 -24.48 -6.79
N PHE A 274 23.16 -24.47 -6.99
CA PHE A 274 22.24 -23.87 -5.97
C PHE A 274 20.88 -24.58 -5.83
N ILE A 275 20.11 -24.29 -4.76
CA ILE A 275 18.73 -24.79 -4.53
C ILE A 275 17.79 -23.59 -4.52
N PHE A 276 16.81 -23.57 -5.44
CA PHE A 276 15.74 -22.57 -5.48
C PHE A 276 14.43 -23.19 -5.01
N VAL A 277 13.61 -22.42 -4.29
CA VAL A 277 12.22 -22.78 -3.99
C VAL A 277 11.32 -21.94 -4.90
N ILE A 278 11.06 -22.44 -6.10
CA ILE A 278 10.04 -21.89 -6.99
C ILE A 278 8.70 -22.48 -6.54
N LYS A 279 7.85 -21.64 -5.94
CA LYS A 279 6.44 -21.99 -5.71
C LYS A 279 5.63 -21.44 -6.87
N TYR A 280 4.96 -22.35 -7.58
CA TYR A 280 4.01 -22.02 -8.62
C TYR A 280 2.68 -22.70 -8.30
N THR A 281 1.59 -22.02 -8.65
CA THR A 281 0.23 -22.56 -8.57
C THR A 281 -0.33 -22.54 -9.98
N PHE A 282 -0.68 -23.71 -10.50
CA PHE A 282 -1.44 -23.79 -11.75
C PHE A 282 -2.87 -23.31 -11.48
N SER A 283 -3.34 -22.42 -12.33
CA SER A 283 -4.76 -22.11 -12.43
C SER A 283 -5.44 -23.29 -13.11
N GLU A 284 -6.05 -24.21 -12.36
CA GLU A 284 -7.06 -25.08 -12.95
C GLU A 284 -8.17 -24.17 -13.48
N GLU A 285 -8.40 -24.22 -14.80
CA GLU A 285 -9.48 -23.51 -15.47
C GLU A 285 -10.81 -23.75 -14.75
N LEU A 286 -11.28 -22.76 -14.00
CA LEU A 286 -12.66 -22.70 -13.48
C LEU A 286 -13.66 -22.28 -14.57
N SER A 287 -13.34 -22.50 -15.85
CA SER A 287 -14.20 -22.20 -17.00
C SER A 287 -15.10 -23.38 -17.38
N LYS A 288 -15.90 -23.89 -16.43
CA LYS A 288 -17.11 -24.66 -16.74
C LYS A 288 -18.24 -24.35 -15.75
N ASN A 289 -18.95 -23.25 -15.99
CA ASN A 289 -20.43 -23.15 -15.97
C ASN A 289 -20.89 -21.74 -16.35
#